data_AF-A0A346A4W0-F1
#
_entry.id   AF-A0A346A4W0-F1
#
_cell.length_a   1.000
_cell.length_b   1.000
_cell.length_c   1.000
_cell.angle_alpha   90.00
_cell.angle_beta   90.00
_cell.angle_gamma   90.00
#
_symmetry.space_group_name_H-M   'P 1'
#
loop_
_entity.id
_entity.type
_entity.pdbx_description
1 polymer ?
#
loop_
_entity_poly.entity_id
_entity_poly.type
_entity_poly.pdbx_seq_one_letter_code
_entity_poly.pdbx_strand_id
1 'polypeptide(L)'
;MRAKAVLYAIFLVTAVGATQADAQPINLTGKYKCWQTCRYGLVGGNVYITQNGWDINVLNEAGESSRAWFDWFSPTRIWFESWNTGAVYSPDGMTIQFDRGTLWQRDLGLPPPPPRRRR
;
A
#
# COMPACT_ATOMS: atom_id res chain seq x y z
N MET A 1 11.35 72.24 -14.63
CA MET A 1 11.82 70.97 -14.05
C MET A 1 11.01 70.67 -12.79
N ARG A 2 10.08 69.70 -12.81
CA ARG A 2 9.54 69.08 -11.58
C ARG A 2 9.20 67.61 -11.86
N ALA A 3 9.51 66.79 -10.87
CA ALA A 3 9.93 65.40 -10.99
C ALA A 3 8.84 64.41 -11.42
N LYS A 4 9.26 63.39 -12.17
CA LYS A 4 8.47 62.18 -12.48
C LYS A 4 8.33 61.37 -11.18
N ALA A 5 7.12 61.21 -10.67
CA ALA A 5 6.83 60.27 -9.60
C ALA A 5 6.77 58.86 -10.19
N VAL A 6 7.85 58.10 -10.08
CA VAL A 6 7.86 56.66 -10.36
C VAL A 6 7.38 55.96 -9.09
N LEU A 7 6.13 55.51 -9.09
CA LEU A 7 5.57 54.68 -8.03
C LEU A 7 6.01 53.23 -8.25
N TYR A 8 6.89 52.74 -7.38
CA TYR A 8 7.26 51.32 -7.32
C TYR A 8 6.10 50.50 -6.74
N ALA A 9 5.55 49.58 -7.51
CA ALA A 9 4.58 48.61 -7.04
C ALA A 9 5.30 47.42 -6.37
N ILE A 10 4.99 47.15 -5.10
CA ILE A 10 5.49 45.98 -4.36
C ILE A 10 4.54 44.81 -4.65
N PHE A 11 5.04 43.75 -5.30
CA PHE A 11 4.33 42.49 -5.44
C PHE A 11 4.50 41.66 -4.16
N LEU A 12 3.40 41.43 -3.42
CA LEU A 12 3.36 40.45 -2.33
C LEU A 12 3.16 39.05 -2.92
N VAL A 13 4.22 38.24 -2.94
CA VAL A 13 4.14 36.82 -3.29
C VAL A 13 3.76 36.05 -2.03
N THR A 14 2.50 35.64 -1.92
CA THR A 14 2.07 34.68 -0.91
C THR A 14 2.51 33.28 -1.34
N ALA A 15 3.59 32.76 -0.76
CA ALA A 15 3.95 31.36 -0.90
C ALA A 15 2.90 30.51 -0.16
N VAL A 16 1.94 29.95 -0.91
CA VAL A 16 1.09 28.88 -0.39
C VAL A 16 1.97 27.63 -0.34
N GLY A 17 2.59 27.39 0.80
CA GLY A 17 3.21 26.11 1.09
C GLY A 17 2.12 25.06 1.14
N ALA A 18 2.05 24.18 0.15
CA ALA A 18 1.26 22.97 0.26
C ALA A 18 1.80 22.19 1.46
N THR A 19 1.06 22.13 2.55
CA THR A 19 1.38 21.19 3.62
C THR A 19 1.22 19.80 3.03
N GLN A 20 2.34 19.14 2.76
CA GLN A 20 2.35 17.69 2.59
C GLN A 20 1.87 17.15 3.93
N ALA A 21 0.59 16.85 4.04
CA ALA A 21 0.12 16.00 5.11
C ALA A 21 0.87 14.69 4.92
N ASP A 22 1.78 14.37 5.85
CA ASP A 22 2.49 13.10 5.88
C ASP A 22 1.45 12.02 6.18
N ALA A 23 0.71 11.63 5.16
CA ALA A 23 -0.29 10.59 5.24
C ALA A 23 0.47 9.28 5.27
N GLN A 24 0.54 8.68 6.46
CA GLN A 24 1.10 7.36 6.63
C GLN A 24 0.38 6.39 5.68
N PRO A 25 1.12 5.51 4.98
CA PRO A 25 0.51 4.57 4.06
C PRO A 25 -0.40 3.59 4.82
N ILE A 26 -1.38 3.04 4.13
CA ILE A 26 -2.27 2.03 4.71
C ILE A 26 -1.47 0.83 5.24
N ASN A 27 -1.92 0.31 6.39
CA ASN A 27 -1.30 -0.85 7.00
C ASN A 27 -1.70 -2.16 6.29
N LEU A 28 -0.89 -2.59 5.34
CA LEU A 28 -0.93 -3.90 4.68
C LEU A 28 -0.27 -5.02 5.50
N THR A 29 0.39 -4.73 6.64
CA THR A 29 1.04 -5.74 7.48
C THR A 29 0.06 -6.81 7.92
N GLY A 30 0.44 -8.07 7.77
CA GLY A 30 -0.36 -9.20 8.22
C GLY A 30 -0.20 -10.44 7.36
N LYS A 31 -1.04 -11.43 7.66
CA LYS A 31 -1.13 -12.68 6.92
C LYS A 31 -2.22 -12.58 5.86
N TYR A 32 -1.92 -13.03 4.67
CA TYR A 32 -2.84 -13.17 3.56
C TYR A 32 -2.87 -14.63 3.10
N LYS A 33 -3.88 -14.95 2.32
CA LYS A 33 -3.93 -16.18 1.55
C LYS A 33 -4.01 -15.85 0.08
N CYS A 34 -3.32 -16.64 -0.72
CA CYS A 34 -3.54 -16.59 -2.14
C CYS A 34 -4.88 -17.26 -2.49
N TRP A 35 -5.76 -16.53 -3.16
CA TRP A 35 -7.12 -16.96 -3.48
C TRP A 35 -7.24 -17.42 -4.93
N GLN A 36 -6.57 -16.73 -5.86
CA GLN A 36 -6.65 -17.02 -7.30
C GLN A 36 -5.28 -16.85 -7.97
N THR A 37 -5.06 -17.62 -9.04
CA THR A 37 -3.86 -17.54 -9.89
C THR A 37 -2.56 -17.59 -9.08
N CYS A 38 -2.54 -18.48 -8.09
CA CYS A 38 -1.42 -18.65 -7.16
C CYS A 38 -0.25 -19.32 -7.85
N ARG A 39 0.96 -18.92 -7.47
CA ARG A 39 2.18 -19.50 -8.01
C ARG A 39 2.20 -21.00 -7.74
N TYR A 40 2.57 -21.78 -8.75
CA TYR A 40 2.55 -23.25 -8.72
C TYR A 40 1.19 -23.87 -8.33
N GLY A 41 0.08 -23.13 -8.46
CA GLY A 41 -1.24 -23.62 -8.08
C GLY A 41 -1.51 -23.68 -6.57
N LEU A 42 -0.70 -22.99 -5.75
CA LEU A 42 -0.76 -23.01 -4.28
C LEU A 42 -1.94 -22.18 -3.72
N VAL A 43 -3.16 -22.48 -4.16
CA VAL A 43 -4.38 -21.82 -3.67
C VAL A 43 -4.59 -22.12 -2.19
N GLY A 44 -4.88 -21.07 -1.41
CA GLY A 44 -4.96 -21.11 0.05
C GLY A 44 -3.62 -21.02 0.76
N GLY A 45 -2.50 -20.98 0.02
CA GLY A 45 -1.16 -20.82 0.57
C GLY A 45 -0.99 -19.50 1.30
N ASN A 46 -0.21 -19.52 2.39
CA ASN A 46 -0.01 -18.36 3.25
C ASN A 46 0.98 -17.39 2.64
N VAL A 47 0.64 -16.11 2.70
CA VAL A 47 1.48 -14.98 2.29
C VAL A 47 1.67 -14.09 3.52
N TYR A 48 2.87 -13.54 3.70
CA TYR A 48 3.18 -12.68 4.83
C TYR A 48 3.71 -11.35 4.34
N ILE A 49 3.12 -10.27 4.85
CA ILE A 49 3.52 -8.90 4.55
C ILE A 49 3.94 -8.24 5.86
N THR A 50 5.12 -7.64 5.87
CA THR A 50 5.62 -6.80 6.95
C THR A 50 5.97 -5.44 6.40
N GLN A 51 5.42 -4.37 6.98
CA GLN A 51 5.73 -3.01 6.58
C GLN A 51 6.53 -2.27 7.64
N ASN A 52 7.43 -1.42 7.18
CA ASN A 52 8.17 -0.46 7.98
C ASN A 52 8.07 0.92 7.30
N GLY A 53 7.00 1.66 7.58
CA GLY A 53 6.68 2.88 6.86
C GLY A 53 6.33 2.59 5.40
N TRP A 54 7.10 3.15 4.47
CA TRP A 54 6.91 2.98 3.02
C TRP A 54 7.56 1.71 2.47
N ASP A 55 8.49 1.12 3.22
CA ASP A 55 9.17 -0.12 2.86
C ASP A 55 8.34 -1.34 3.25
N ILE A 56 8.24 -2.31 2.34
CA ILE A 56 7.46 -3.52 2.53
C ILE A 56 8.36 -4.73 2.24
N ASN A 57 8.33 -5.70 3.15
CA ASN A 57 8.89 -7.03 2.91
C ASN A 57 7.76 -8.03 2.78
N VAL A 58 7.82 -8.85 1.74
CA VAL A 58 6.77 -9.82 1.42
C VAL A 58 7.37 -11.20 1.23
N LEU A 59 6.69 -12.21 1.75
CA LEU A 59 6.93 -13.63 1.51
C LEU A 59 5.68 -14.21 0.85
N ASN A 60 5.79 -14.68 -0.39
CA ASN A 60 4.64 -15.23 -1.12
C ASN A 60 4.32 -16.67 -0.69
N GLU A 61 3.25 -17.22 -1.26
CA GLU A 61 2.76 -18.57 -1.01
C GLU A 61 3.74 -19.68 -1.40
N ALA A 62 4.70 -19.38 -2.27
CA ALA A 62 5.76 -20.30 -2.67
C ALA A 62 7.04 -20.17 -1.82
N GLY A 63 7.03 -19.32 -0.78
CA GLY A 63 8.17 -19.08 0.09
C GLY A 63 9.26 -18.20 -0.52
N GLU A 64 8.96 -17.48 -1.60
CA GLU A 64 9.88 -16.52 -2.20
C GLU A 64 9.68 -15.14 -1.59
N SER A 65 10.77 -14.45 -1.27
CA SER A 65 10.74 -13.10 -0.74
C SER A 65 10.85 -12.03 -1.83
N SER A 66 10.26 -10.87 -1.57
CA SER A 66 10.47 -9.66 -2.35
C SER A 66 10.39 -8.44 -1.46
N ARG A 67 11.14 -7.40 -1.83
CA ARG A 67 10.87 -6.04 -1.36
C ARG A 67 9.76 -5.42 -2.20
N ALA A 68 9.01 -4.53 -1.60
CA ALA A 68 8.00 -3.74 -2.26
C ALA A 68 7.88 -2.34 -1.63
N TRP A 69 7.29 -1.42 -2.38
CA TRP A 69 6.99 -0.07 -1.92
C TRP A 69 5.71 0.43 -2.59
N PHE A 70 5.09 1.43 -1.99
CA PHE A 70 3.93 2.12 -2.58
C PHE A 70 4.36 2.96 -3.78
N ASP A 71 3.58 2.92 -4.85
CA ASP A 71 3.82 3.71 -6.04
C ASP A 71 3.45 5.18 -5.77
N TRP A 72 4.40 6.08 -5.97
CA TRP A 72 4.20 7.52 -5.78
C TRP A 72 3.14 8.12 -6.73
N PHE A 73 3.01 7.56 -7.94
CA PHE A 73 2.10 8.08 -8.97
C PHE A 73 0.72 7.41 -8.92
N SER A 74 0.58 6.31 -8.17
CA SER A 74 -0.66 5.55 -8.08
C SER A 74 -0.94 5.15 -6.62
N PRO A 75 -1.80 5.90 -5.90
CA PRO A 75 -1.95 5.83 -4.45
C PRO A 75 -2.56 4.53 -3.91
N THR A 76 -2.96 3.60 -4.77
CA THR A 76 -3.47 2.26 -4.42
C THR A 76 -2.60 1.13 -4.96
N ARG A 77 -1.40 1.46 -5.45
CA ARG A 77 -0.53 0.50 -6.13
C ARG A 77 0.76 0.29 -5.35
N ILE A 78 1.24 -0.94 -5.40
CA ILE A 78 2.51 -1.37 -4.83
C ILE A 78 3.33 -2.03 -5.92
N TRP A 79 4.63 -1.79 -5.90
CA TRP A 79 5.58 -2.39 -6.82
C TRP A 79 6.44 -3.42 -6.10
N PHE A 80 6.60 -4.61 -6.68
CA PHE A 80 7.41 -5.69 -6.15
C PHE A 80 8.69 -5.84 -6.96
N GLU A 81 9.83 -5.56 -6.32
CA GLU A 81 11.14 -5.50 -6.98
C GLU A 81 11.57 -6.83 -7.58
N SER A 82 11.64 -7.88 -6.77
CA SER A 82 12.20 -9.18 -7.19
C SER A 82 11.30 -9.91 -8.18
N TRP A 83 10.00 -9.58 -8.21
CA TRP A 83 9.03 -10.21 -9.11
C TRP A 83 8.73 -9.35 -10.34
N ASN A 84 9.24 -8.11 -10.39
CA ASN A 84 9.06 -7.16 -11.47
C ASN A 84 7.58 -7.03 -11.89
N THR A 85 6.71 -6.77 -10.91
CA THR A 85 5.26 -6.67 -11.11
C THR A 85 4.64 -5.68 -10.15
N GLY A 86 3.56 -5.02 -10.59
CA GLY A 86 2.70 -4.25 -9.73
C GLY A 86 1.56 -5.08 -9.15
N ALA A 87 0.96 -4.56 -8.10
CA ALA A 87 -0.34 -4.97 -7.61
C ALA A 87 -1.13 -3.77 -7.09
N VAL A 88 -2.45 -3.85 -7.17
CA VAL A 88 -3.39 -2.88 -6.60
C VAL A 88 -3.98 -3.47 -5.33
N TYR A 89 -3.95 -2.71 -4.24
CA TYR A 89 -4.62 -3.10 -3.00
C TYR A 89 -5.96 -2.37 -2.84
N SER A 90 -6.91 -3.01 -2.16
CA SER A 90 -8.18 -2.37 -1.83
C SER A 90 -8.00 -1.31 -0.74
N PRO A 91 -8.81 -0.24 -0.71
CA PRO A 91 -8.68 0.84 0.28
C PRO A 91 -8.82 0.40 1.75
N ASP A 92 -9.40 -0.77 2.00
CA ASP A 92 -9.52 -1.40 3.32
C ASP A 92 -8.34 -2.35 3.64
N GLY A 93 -7.40 -2.54 2.71
CA GLY A 93 -6.25 -3.43 2.85
C GLY A 93 -6.62 -4.91 2.90
N MET A 94 -7.82 -5.28 2.48
CA MET A 94 -8.32 -6.66 2.55
C MET A 94 -7.91 -7.51 1.34
N THR A 95 -7.63 -6.88 0.21
CA THR A 95 -7.25 -7.59 -1.02
C THR A 95 -6.06 -6.93 -1.69
N ILE A 96 -5.26 -7.75 -2.37
CA ILE A 96 -4.14 -7.30 -3.21
C ILE A 96 -4.23 -8.09 -4.51
N GLN A 97 -4.44 -7.39 -5.62
CA GLN A 97 -4.57 -7.96 -6.96
C GLN A 97 -3.35 -7.59 -7.80
N PHE A 98 -2.60 -8.60 -8.22
CA PHE A 98 -1.43 -8.44 -9.07
C PHE A 98 -1.84 -8.20 -10.52
N ASP A 99 -1.00 -7.48 -11.26
CA ASP A 99 -1.19 -7.23 -12.70
C ASP A 99 -1.31 -8.53 -13.50
N ARG A 100 -0.72 -9.63 -13.00
CA ARG A 100 -0.80 -10.98 -13.61
C ARG A 100 -2.04 -11.79 -13.19
N GLY A 101 -2.96 -11.20 -12.45
CA GLY A 101 -4.22 -11.82 -12.03
C GLY A 101 -4.16 -12.65 -10.74
N THR A 102 -3.01 -12.71 -10.05
CA THR A 102 -2.93 -13.28 -8.70
C THR A 102 -3.73 -12.41 -7.73
N LEU A 103 -4.59 -13.03 -6.92
CA LEU A 103 -5.38 -12.34 -5.92
C LEU A 103 -5.02 -12.86 -4.54
N TRP A 104 -4.60 -11.96 -3.67
CA TRP A 104 -4.40 -12.24 -2.26
C TRP A 104 -5.53 -11.62 -1.44
N GLN A 105 -6.01 -12.36 -0.45
CA GLN A 105 -7.02 -11.89 0.49
C GLN A 105 -6.49 -12.01 1.91
N ARG A 106 -6.71 -10.97 2.72
CA ARG A 106 -6.25 -10.92 4.10
C ARG A 106 -6.90 -12.02 4.92
N ASP A 107 -6.10 -12.77 5.66
CA ASP A 107 -6.58 -13.81 6.56
C ASP A 107 -6.78 -13.22 7.96
N LEU A 108 -8.04 -12.99 8.32
CA LEU A 108 -8.44 -12.49 9.64
C LEU A 108 -8.45 -13.59 10.71
N GLY A 109 -8.12 -14.83 10.35
CA GLY A 109 -8.23 -15.99 11.21
C GLY A 109 -9.67 -16.48 11.34
N LEU A 110 -9.83 -17.63 12.02
CA LEU A 110 -11.14 -18.14 12.37
C LEU A 110 -11.70 -17.34 13.56
N PRO A 111 -13.01 -17.05 13.59
CA PRO A 111 -13.63 -16.52 14.79
C PRO A 111 -13.41 -17.50 15.96
N PRO A 112 -13.29 -17.00 17.20
CA PRO A 112 -13.10 -17.86 18.37
C PRO A 112 -14.26 -18.85 18.46
N PRO A 113 -14.01 -20.10 18.86
CA PRO A 113 -15.07 -21.09 19.01
C PRO A 113 -16.12 -20.58 20.00
N PRO A 114 -17.42 -20.85 19.76
CA PRO A 114 -18.46 -20.44 20.68
C PRO A 114 -18.16 -21.02 22.09
N PRO A 115 -18.43 -20.26 23.16
CA PRO A 115 -18.16 -20.73 24.52
C PRO A 115 -18.86 -22.07 24.75
N ARG A 116 -18.09 -23.07 25.19
CA ARG A 116 -18.59 -24.42 25.45
C ARG A 116 -19.60 -24.33 26.60
N ARG A 117 -20.90 -24.50 26.30
CA ARG A 117 -21.96 -24.52 27.32
C ARG A 117 -21.68 -25.69 28.26
N ARG A 118 -21.19 -25.41 29.48
CA ARG A 118 -21.11 -26.44 30.53
C ARG A 118 -22.54 -26.89 30.82
N ARG A 119 -22.82 -28.18 30.61
CA ARG A 119 -24.09 -28.82 30.90
C ARG A 119 -24.02 -29.52 32.24
#